data_AF-A0A368TP89-F1
#
_entry.id   AF-A0A368TP89-F1
#
_cell.length_a   1.000
_cell.length_b   1.000
_cell.length_c   1.000
_cell.angle_alpha   90.00
_cell.angle_beta   90.00
_cell.angle_gamma   90.00
#
_symmetry.space_group_name_H-M   'P 1'
#
loop_
_entity.id
_entity.type
_entity.pdbx_description
1 polymer ?
#
loop_
_entity_poly.entity_id
_entity_poly.type
_entity_poly.pdbx_seq_one_letter_code
_entity_poly.pdbx_strand_id
1 'polypeptide(L)'
;MKQVKVGALTYAQLILHMLEGVHDCRTLAELTGLHYVTVLQYTRELHAAKAAHICAWDKDGRGRDSIKIYKIGPGRDAKRQRKTDAERARTYRSKAQHLDMVQRLAGSTVSSTN
;
A
#
# COMPACT_ATOMS: atom_id res chain seq x y z
N MET A 1 14.56 -37.84 -9.50
CA MET A 1 13.92 -36.52 -9.29
C MET A 1 15.00 -35.48 -9.02
N LYS A 2 14.98 -34.32 -9.69
CA LYS A 2 15.97 -33.26 -9.48
C LYS A 2 15.78 -32.64 -8.09
N GLN A 3 16.80 -32.66 -7.23
CA GLN A 3 16.77 -31.92 -5.97
C GLN A 3 16.95 -30.43 -6.28
N VAL A 4 16.01 -29.60 -5.84
CA VAL A 4 16.01 -28.15 -6.04
C VAL A 4 15.79 -27.46 -4.70
N LYS A 5 16.53 -26.37 -4.45
CA LYS A 5 16.34 -25.56 -3.25
C LYS A 5 14.94 -24.94 -3.27
N VAL A 6 14.21 -25.01 -2.16
CA VAL A 6 12.85 -24.44 -2.03
C VAL A 6 12.81 -22.97 -2.43
N GLY A 7 13.81 -22.17 -2.04
CA GLY A 7 13.90 -20.76 -2.44
C GLY A 7 13.96 -20.55 -3.95
N ALA A 8 14.62 -21.44 -4.70
CA ALA A 8 14.64 -21.33 -6.16
C ALA A 8 13.27 -21.60 -6.78
N LEU A 9 12.49 -22.53 -6.20
CA LEU A 9 11.13 -22.84 -6.65
C LEU A 9 10.19 -21.66 -6.38
N THR A 10 10.22 -21.10 -5.17
CA THR A 10 9.34 -19.99 -4.80
C THR A 10 9.67 -18.70 -5.55
N TYR A 11 10.94 -18.46 -5.90
CA TYR A 11 11.30 -17.31 -6.74
C TYR A 11 10.85 -17.50 -8.19
N ALA A 12 10.96 -18.71 -8.73
CA ALA A 12 10.42 -19.00 -10.05
C ALA A 12 8.91 -18.75 -10.11
N GLN A 13 8.16 -19.18 -9.09
CA GLN A 13 6.73 -18.90 -8.96
C GLN A 13 6.42 -17.41 -8.82
N LEU A 14 7.20 -16.67 -8.01
CA LEU A 14 7.06 -15.22 -7.88
C LEU A 14 7.19 -14.52 -9.25
N ILE A 15 8.22 -14.87 -10.01
CA ILE A 15 8.45 -14.30 -11.34
C ILE A 15 7.36 -14.70 -12.33
N LEU A 16 6.90 -15.96 -12.29
CA LEU A 16 5.79 -16.43 -13.13
C LEU A 16 4.53 -15.60 -12.92
N HIS A 17 4.08 -15.43 -11.66
CA HIS A 17 2.89 -14.63 -11.37
C HIS A 17 3.04 -13.16 -11.77
N MET A 18 4.24 -12.59 -11.62
CA MET A 18 4.50 -11.22 -12.08
C MET A 18 4.56 -11.08 -13.62
N LEU A 19 4.80 -12.17 -14.35
CA LEU A 19 4.72 -12.21 -15.82
C LEU A 19 3.27 -12.33 -16.31
N GLU A 20 2.46 -13.13 -15.61
CA GLU A 20 1.05 -13.37 -15.94
C GLU A 20 0.16 -12.16 -15.67
N GLY A 21 0.51 -11.34 -14.67
CA GLY A 21 -0.34 -10.24 -14.23
C GLY A 21 0.37 -9.11 -13.50
N VAL A 22 -0.44 -8.22 -12.94
CA VAL A 22 0.01 -7.13 -12.08
C VAL A 22 -0.53 -7.37 -10.68
N HIS A 23 0.36 -7.31 -9.70
CA HIS A 23 0.03 -7.70 -8.34
C HIS A 23 0.68 -6.76 -7.32
N ASP A 24 0.04 -6.62 -6.17
CA ASP A 24 0.65 -6.03 -5.00
C ASP A 24 1.43 -7.09 -4.20
N CYS A 25 2.27 -6.64 -3.26
CA CYS A 25 3.10 -7.57 -2.48
C CYS A 25 2.29 -8.55 -1.63
N ARG A 26 1.07 -8.18 -1.23
CA ARG A 26 0.22 -9.06 -0.42
C ARG A 26 -0.32 -10.22 -1.25
N THR A 27 -0.88 -9.92 -2.42
CA THR A 27 -1.35 -10.95 -3.35
C THR A 27 -0.21 -11.89 -3.76
N LEU A 28 0.97 -11.35 -4.07
CA LEU A 28 2.14 -12.17 -4.39
C LEU A 28 2.57 -13.09 -3.24
N ALA A 29 2.49 -12.63 -1.99
CA ALA A 29 2.79 -13.45 -0.82
C ALA A 29 1.79 -14.61 -0.67
N GLU A 30 0.50 -14.33 -0.88
CA GLU A 30 -0.56 -15.34 -0.84
C GLU A 30 -0.40 -16.38 -1.96
N LEU A 31 -0.09 -15.95 -3.20
CA LEU A 31 0.12 -16.84 -4.34
C LEU A 31 1.36 -17.74 -4.20
N THR A 32 2.46 -17.19 -3.68
CA THR A 32 3.75 -17.90 -3.62
C THR A 32 3.99 -18.64 -2.31
N GLY A 33 3.17 -18.38 -1.29
CA GLY A 33 3.41 -18.85 0.08
C GLY A 33 4.64 -18.22 0.76
N LEU A 34 5.26 -17.21 0.14
CA LEU A 34 6.37 -16.48 0.75
C LEU A 34 5.87 -15.53 1.84
N HIS A 35 6.70 -15.31 2.85
CA HIS A 35 6.42 -14.27 3.83
C HIS A 35 6.39 -12.89 3.16
N TYR A 36 5.47 -12.02 3.56
CA TYR A 36 5.27 -10.69 2.97
C TYR A 36 6.57 -9.86 2.87
N VAL A 37 7.39 -9.87 3.93
CA VAL A 37 8.67 -9.13 3.95
C VAL A 37 9.64 -9.63 2.88
N THR A 38 9.63 -10.92 2.58
CA THR A 38 10.47 -11.52 1.54
C THR A 38 10.05 -11.05 0.15
N VAL A 39 8.74 -11.05 -0.14
CA VAL A 39 8.20 -10.51 -1.40
C VAL A 39 8.51 -9.02 -1.53
N LEU A 40 8.37 -8.27 -0.44
CA LEU A 40 8.68 -6.85 -0.40
C LEU A 40 10.17 -6.57 -0.65
N GLN A 41 11.08 -7.43 -0.16
CA GLN A 41 12.49 -7.33 -0.50
C GLN A 41 12.73 -7.61 -2.00
N TYR A 42 12.15 -8.70 -2.55
CA TYR A 42 12.36 -9.01 -3.97
C TYR A 42 11.82 -7.98 -4.93
N THR A 43 10.60 -7.51 -4.70
CA THR A 43 9.99 -6.47 -5.53
C THR A 43 10.76 -5.15 -5.46
N ARG A 44 11.39 -4.81 -4.33
CA ARG A 44 12.30 -3.67 -4.21
C ARG A 44 13.58 -3.84 -5.02
N GLU A 45 14.23 -4.99 -4.93
CA GLU A 45 15.46 -5.25 -5.70
C GLU A 45 15.18 -5.33 -7.20
N LEU A 46 14.08 -5.94 -7.61
CA LEU A 46 13.62 -5.95 -9.01
C LEU A 46 13.34 -4.53 -9.52
N HIS A 47 12.71 -3.69 -8.71
CA HIS A 47 12.45 -2.29 -9.04
C HIS A 47 13.75 -1.48 -9.16
N ALA A 48 14.68 -1.65 -8.21
CA ALA A 48 15.99 -1.00 -8.23
C ALA A 48 16.81 -1.40 -9.46
N ALA A 49 16.75 -2.68 -9.84
CA ALA A 49 17.36 -3.22 -11.06
C ALA A 49 16.62 -2.81 -12.35
N LYS A 50 15.50 -2.06 -12.26
CA LYS A 50 14.62 -1.69 -13.38
C LYS A 50 14.02 -2.90 -14.13
N ALA A 51 14.00 -4.06 -13.48
CA ALA A 51 13.38 -5.28 -13.98
C ALA A 51 11.87 -5.32 -13.71
N ALA A 52 11.36 -4.44 -12.85
CA ALA A 52 9.95 -4.20 -12.63
C ALA A 52 9.70 -2.71 -12.38
N HIS A 53 8.48 -2.24 -12.60
CA HIS A 53 8.06 -0.87 -12.32
C HIS A 53 6.72 -0.87 -11.57
N ILE A 54 6.43 0.22 -10.88
CA ILE A 54 5.14 0.39 -10.19
C ILE A 54 4.13 0.87 -11.24
N CYS A 55 3.26 0.00 -11.72
CA CYS A 55 2.31 0.36 -12.79
C CYS A 55 1.05 1.05 -12.27
N ALA A 56 0.71 0.87 -10.99
CA ALA A 56 -0.42 1.51 -10.35
C ALA A 56 -0.23 1.61 -8.82
N TRP A 57 -1.06 2.45 -8.21
CA TRP A 57 -1.14 2.61 -6.76
C TRP A 57 -2.54 2.26 -6.30
N ASP A 58 -2.64 1.51 -5.21
CA ASP A 58 -3.90 1.26 -4.52
C ASP A 58 -3.94 2.00 -3.17
N LYS A 59 -5.17 2.27 -2.72
CA LYS A 59 -5.49 3.05 -1.52
C LYS A 59 -5.35 2.17 -0.29
N ASP A 60 -4.69 2.64 0.76
CA ASP A 60 -4.82 2.00 2.08
C ASP A 60 -6.20 2.29 2.70
N GLY A 61 -6.48 1.67 3.85
CA GLY A 61 -7.69 1.95 4.64
C GLY A 61 -7.86 3.41 5.09
N ARG A 62 -6.89 4.29 4.83
CA ARG A 62 -6.98 5.74 5.08
C ARG A 62 -7.09 6.55 3.77
N GLY A 63 -7.27 5.88 2.63
CA GLY A 63 -7.43 6.51 1.31
C GLY A 63 -6.13 7.05 0.71
N ARG A 64 -4.96 6.60 1.16
CA ARG A 64 -3.65 7.04 0.65
C ARG A 64 -3.11 6.06 -0.38
N ASP A 65 -2.50 6.58 -1.45
CA ASP A 65 -1.77 5.79 -2.45
C ASP A 65 -0.46 5.23 -1.87
N SER A 66 -0.57 4.14 -1.12
CA SER A 66 0.55 3.50 -0.43
C SER A 66 0.83 2.08 -0.89
N ILE A 67 -0.17 1.39 -1.43
CA ILE A 67 -0.02 0.02 -1.91
C ILE A 67 0.54 0.08 -3.34
N LYS A 68 1.68 -0.57 -3.56
CA LYS A 68 2.35 -0.63 -4.86
C LYS A 68 1.83 -1.81 -5.65
N ILE A 69 1.39 -1.58 -6.88
CA ILE A 69 1.09 -2.65 -7.83
C ILE A 69 2.25 -2.71 -8.81
N TYR A 70 2.93 -3.86 -8.84
CA TYR A 70 4.10 -4.07 -9.69
C TYR A 70 3.73 -4.75 -11.00
N LYS A 71 4.46 -4.38 -12.05
CA LYS A 71 4.49 -5.06 -13.34
C LYS A 71 5.93 -5.38 -13.69
N ILE A 72 6.17 -6.61 -14.16
CA ILE A 72 7.51 -7.01 -14.60
C ILE A 72 7.85 -6.39 -15.96
N GLY A 73 9.14 -6.19 -16.18
CA GLY A 73 9.68 -5.54 -17.37
C GLY A 73 9.93 -4.03 -17.20
N PRO A 74 10.59 -3.44 -18.21
CA PRO A 74 10.93 -2.02 -18.18
C PRO A 74 9.67 -1.15 -18.19
N GLY A 75 9.73 -0.03 -17.48
CA GLY A 75 8.64 0.93 -17.45
C GLY A 75 8.93 2.12 -16.55
N ARG A 76 7.98 3.06 -16.51
CA ARG A 76 8.03 4.23 -15.62
C ARG A 76 7.02 4.03 -14.51
N ASP A 77 7.40 4.46 -13.30
CA ASP A 77 6.50 4.39 -12.17
C ASP A 77 5.28 5.30 -12.36
N ALA A 78 4.11 4.78 -12.00
CA ALA A 78 2.87 5.53 -11.95
C ALA A 78 2.98 6.67 -10.94
N LYS A 79 2.34 7.80 -11.27
CA LYS A 79 2.27 8.95 -10.37
C LYS A 79 1.29 8.66 -9.23
N ARG A 80 1.69 9.00 -8.00
CA ARG A 80 0.78 8.97 -6.84
C ARG A 80 -0.13 10.19 -6.85
N GLN A 81 -1.39 10.00 -6.47
CA GLN A 81 -2.26 11.09 -6.08
C GLN A 81 -1.90 11.52 -4.66
N ARG A 82 -1.18 12.64 -4.55
CA ARG A 82 -0.85 13.26 -3.27
C ARG A 82 -1.80 14.44 -3.04
N LYS A 83 -2.50 14.45 -1.89
CA LYS A 83 -3.23 15.64 -1.43
C LYS A 83 -2.28 16.82 -1.36
N THR A 84 -2.72 17.97 -1.88
CA THR A 84 -1.92 19.20 -1.80
C THR A 84 -1.77 19.64 -0.34
N ASP A 85 -0.75 20.44 -0.05
CA ASP A 85 -0.51 20.92 1.32
C ASP A 85 -1.68 21.75 1.84
N ALA A 86 -2.32 22.52 0.96
CA ALA A 86 -3.54 23.28 1.24
C ALA A 86 -4.74 22.38 1.61
N GLU A 87 -4.96 21.29 0.87
CA GLU A 87 -6.01 20.30 1.17
C GLU A 87 -5.76 19.59 2.50
N ARG A 88 -4.50 19.24 2.78
CA ARG A 88 -4.10 18.65 4.07
C ARG A 88 -4.40 19.61 5.22
N ALA A 89 -4.01 20.88 5.10
CA ALA A 89 -4.26 21.90 6.11
C ALA A 89 -5.77 22.17 6.30
N ARG A 90 -6.57 22.18 5.22
CA ARG A 90 -8.03 22.33 5.31
C ARG A 90 -8.67 21.16 6.05
N THR A 91 -8.28 19.93 5.72
CA THR A 91 -8.79 18.72 6.38
C THR A 91 -8.44 18.72 7.87
N TYR A 92 -7.21 19.10 8.22
CA TYR A 92 -6.77 19.20 9.61
C TYR A 92 -7.59 20.23 10.39
N ARG A 93 -7.76 21.45 9.86
CA ARG A 93 -8.55 22.51 10.50
C ARG A 93 -10.01 22.12 10.67
N SER A 94 -10.63 21.52 9.64
CA SER A 94 -12.00 21.02 9.71
C SER A 94 -12.17 19.96 10.80
N LYS A 95 -11.21 19.03 10.91
CA LYS A 95 -11.21 18.02 11.98
C LYS A 95 -11.09 18.65 13.37
N ALA A 96 -10.20 19.64 13.53
CA ALA A 96 -10.04 20.35 14.80
C ALA A 96 -11.32 21.09 15.20
N GLN A 97 -11.97 21.79 14.26
CA GLN A 97 -13.26 22.47 14.48
C GLN A 97 -14.37 21.50 14.85
N HIS A 98 -14.47 20.37 14.14
CA HIS A 98 -15.48 19.36 14.44
C HIS A 98 -15.29 18.75 15.84
N LEU A 99 -14.05 18.47 16.24
CA LEU A 99 -13.74 17.95 17.57
C LEU A 99 -14.09 18.96 18.67
N ASP A 100 -13.73 20.23 18.49
CA ASP A 100 -14.11 21.31 19.41
C ASP A 100 -15.63 21.46 19.52
N MET A 101 -16.36 21.40 18.41
CA MET A 101 -17.82 21.43 18.39
C MET A 101 -18.43 20.26 19.18
N VAL A 102 -17.97 19.03 18.93
CA VAL A 102 -18.43 17.83 19.64
C VAL A 102 -18.16 17.94 21.14
N GLN A 103 -16.99 18.45 21.54
CA GLN A 103 -16.62 18.60 22.95
C GLN A 103 -17.53 19.61 23.68
N ARG A 104 -17.87 20.73 23.03
CA ARG A 104 -18.80 21.72 23.59
C ARG A 104 -20.22 21.19 23.72
N LEU A 105 -20.67 20.38 22.76
CA LEU A 105 -21.97 19.72 22.81
C LEU A 105 -22.03 18.66 23.92
N ALA A 106 -20.97 17.85 24.10
CA ALA A 106 -20.91 16.86 25.17
C ALA A 106 -20.79 17.49 26.58
N GLY A 107 -20.14 18.66 26.70
CA GLY A 107 -20.04 19.40 27.96
C GLY A 107 -21.34 20.10 28.39
N SER A 108 -22.20 20.46 27.43
CA SER A 108 -23.47 21.15 27.71
C SER A 108 -24.60 20.20 28.15
N THR A 109 -24.48 18.89 27.90
CA THR A 109 -25.51 17.90 28.31
C THR A 109 -25.48 17.51 29.79
N VAL A 110 -24.46 17.90 30.57
CA VAL A 110 -24.30 17.49 31.98
C VAL A 110 -24.80 18.57 32.98
N SER A 111 -25.04 19.81 32.55
CA SER A 111 -25.49 20.91 33.43
C SER A 111 -27.00 21.17 33.43
N SER A 112 -27.83 20.18 33.07
CA SER A 112 -29.30 20.31 33.08
C SER A 112 -29.97 19.05 33.63
N THR A 113 -29.69 18.74 34.89
CA THR A 113 -30.55 17.92 35.75
C THR A 113 -30.51 18.54 37.14
N ASN A 114 -31.52 19.38 37.41
CA ASN A 114 -31.92 19.77 38.76
C ASN A 114 -32.51 18.57 39.50
#